data_AF-A0A5S5C417-F1
#
_entry.id   AF-A0A5S5C417-F1
#
_cell.length_a   1.000
_cell.length_b   1.000
_cell.length_c   1.000
_cell.angle_alpha   90.00
_cell.angle_beta   90.00
_cell.angle_gamma   90.00
#
_symmetry.space_group_name_H-M   'P 1'
#
loop_
_entity.id
_entity.type
_entity.pdbx_description
1 polymer ?
#
loop_
_entity_poly.entity_id
_entity_poly.type
_entity_poly.pdbx_seq_one_letter_code
_entity_poly.pdbx_strand_id
1 'polypeptide(L)'
;MREANVKTFILTILAALLFVNLPQGMAAEASNYPAQAGSVVRDQKMTVLQRVDGRTAVIRMGMTKASVDRLLGEPEAYRSPDGGDYYMYGDVMAGYMNGRLALFSLGEASTLASGVGVNSSLANASKKLGAPSVSNTLTYGYRWDAKSATLFQLKGTQELQRYAGRSDFYLLELSVNGLGDMYGIQLVRGDYAISSMERVERNNEALMPTEAAKPITMADLAVVQEGTQSRVTLGMTRKEAEAVIGMPIDESLFGITYDGIKVGYRKDRVVALMLQLTEAKTLYKTPRGAGLLTSRTVFEALYGQTEYTDESGLTYILIPEGTEGKLRTSMINSDDQLDIDNKKPAYIISTLFTESEGGLLEFLMICDAEYASTGK
;
A
#
# COMPACT_ATOMS: atom_id res chain seq x y z
N MET A 1 10.52 -13.21 -0.15
CA MET A 1 11.28 -12.34 -1.06
C MET A 1 10.37 -11.39 -1.81
N ARG A 2 9.44 -11.88 -2.65
CA ARG A 2 8.36 -11.05 -3.25
C ARG A 2 7.63 -10.21 -2.20
N GLU A 3 7.22 -10.84 -1.08
CA GLU A 3 6.64 -10.13 0.09
C GLU A 3 7.46 -8.95 0.64
N ALA A 4 8.79 -8.96 0.52
CA ALA A 4 9.64 -7.89 1.03
C ALA A 4 9.58 -6.64 0.14
N ASN A 5 9.55 -6.81 -1.19
CA ASN A 5 9.40 -5.72 -2.15
C ASN A 5 8.04 -5.01 -2.03
N VAL A 6 7.00 -5.75 -1.65
CA VAL A 6 5.64 -5.24 -1.38
C VAL A 6 5.61 -4.35 -0.17
N LYS A 7 6.12 -4.86 0.96
CA LYS A 7 6.24 -4.11 2.20
C LYS A 7 7.04 -2.85 1.95
N THR A 8 8.07 -2.89 1.12
CA THR A 8 8.84 -1.71 0.70
C THR A 8 8.04 -0.75 -0.19
N PHE A 9 7.25 -1.19 -1.18
CA PHE A 9 6.41 -0.28 -1.99
C PHE A 9 5.34 0.44 -1.16
N ILE A 10 4.68 -0.30 -0.27
CA ILE A 10 3.72 0.27 0.68
C ILE A 10 4.44 1.16 1.68
N LEU A 11 5.60 0.73 2.24
CA LEU A 11 6.43 1.60 3.05
C LEU A 11 6.88 2.84 2.29
N THR A 12 6.95 2.86 0.97
CA THR A 12 7.27 4.07 0.20
C THR A 12 6.07 4.98 0.06
N ILE A 13 4.87 4.47 -0.23
CA ILE A 13 3.67 5.30 -0.18
C ILE A 13 3.49 5.88 1.24
N LEU A 14 3.76 5.07 2.27
CA LEU A 14 3.72 5.46 3.68
C LEU A 14 4.91 6.33 4.13
N ALA A 15 6.12 6.14 3.58
CA ALA A 15 7.29 6.96 3.88
C ALA A 15 7.19 8.30 3.16
N ALA A 16 6.63 8.33 1.95
CA ALA A 16 6.18 9.56 1.32
C ALA A 16 5.18 10.29 2.22
N LEU A 17 4.22 9.59 2.86
CA LEU A 17 3.32 10.19 3.85
C LEU A 17 4.08 10.75 5.07
N LEU A 18 5.15 10.10 5.54
CA LEU A 18 5.99 10.61 6.63
C LEU A 18 6.82 11.85 6.26
N PHE A 19 7.21 12.02 5.00
CA PHE A 19 7.90 13.22 4.53
C PHE A 19 6.95 14.37 4.16
N VAL A 20 5.68 14.06 3.88
CA VAL A 20 4.66 14.98 3.36
C VAL A 20 3.66 15.41 4.44
N ASN A 21 4.14 15.67 5.67
CA ASN A 21 3.55 16.74 6.49
C ASN A 21 3.88 18.11 5.87
N LEU A 22 3.54 18.28 4.59
CA LEU A 22 3.67 19.55 3.89
C LEU A 22 2.54 20.45 4.41
N PRO A 23 2.84 21.68 4.84
CA PRO A 23 1.80 22.67 5.06
C PRO A 23 0.93 22.74 3.80
N GLN A 24 -0.40 22.79 3.95
CA GLN A 24 -1.38 22.74 2.85
C GLN A 24 -1.14 23.78 1.71
N GLY A 25 -0.25 24.76 1.88
CA GLY A 25 0.18 25.71 0.85
C GLY A 25 1.31 25.25 -0.08
N MET A 26 2.10 24.23 0.25
CA MET A 26 3.30 23.88 -0.55
C MET A 26 2.97 23.06 -1.82
N ALA A 27 1.87 22.29 -1.82
CA ALA A 27 1.44 21.55 -3.01
C ALA A 27 1.05 22.49 -4.17
N ALA A 28 0.45 23.65 -3.85
CA ALA A 28 0.07 24.66 -4.84
C ALA A 28 1.30 25.28 -5.54
N GLU A 29 2.38 25.56 -4.81
CA GLU A 29 3.62 26.09 -5.40
C GLU A 29 4.37 25.08 -6.27
N ALA A 30 4.33 23.78 -5.92
CA ALA A 30 4.99 22.72 -6.70
C ALA A 30 4.42 22.62 -8.13
N SER A 31 3.12 22.89 -8.31
CA SER A 31 2.44 22.88 -9.61
C SER A 31 2.93 23.96 -10.60
N ASN A 32 3.58 25.02 -10.11
CA ASN A 32 4.03 26.16 -10.92
C ASN A 32 5.39 25.94 -11.60
N TYR A 33 6.07 24.83 -11.35
CA TYR A 33 7.28 24.47 -12.08
C TYR A 33 6.87 23.71 -13.34
N PRO A 34 6.88 24.33 -14.54
CA PRO A 34 6.60 23.61 -15.77
C PRO A 34 7.65 22.53 -15.87
N ALA A 35 7.21 21.29 -15.68
CA ALA A 35 8.09 20.14 -15.76
C ALA A 35 8.83 20.25 -17.09
N GLN A 36 10.16 20.27 -17.06
CA GLN A 36 10.92 19.69 -18.16
C GLN A 36 10.70 18.17 -18.10
N ALA A 37 9.44 17.75 -18.28
CA ALA A 37 8.97 16.37 -18.30
C ALA A 37 9.60 15.70 -19.52
N GLY A 38 10.84 15.25 -19.38
CA GLY A 38 11.70 15.25 -20.56
C GLY A 38 12.98 14.46 -20.44
N SER A 39 13.79 14.76 -19.43
CA SER A 39 15.15 14.24 -19.40
C SER A 39 15.22 12.88 -18.70
N VAL A 40 15.78 11.90 -19.41
CA VAL A 40 16.27 10.67 -18.80
C VAL A 40 17.45 11.04 -17.91
N VAL A 41 17.41 10.66 -16.63
CA VAL A 41 18.48 10.93 -15.66
C VAL A 41 19.69 10.06 -15.97
N ARG A 42 20.85 10.66 -16.24
CA ARG A 42 22.08 9.97 -16.64
C ARG A 42 23.15 10.00 -15.55
N ASP A 43 22.76 9.67 -14.31
CA ASP A 43 23.67 9.53 -13.18
C ASP A 43 23.74 8.05 -12.73
N GLN A 44 24.91 7.60 -12.30
CA GLN A 44 25.11 6.21 -11.86
C GLN A 44 24.30 5.84 -10.61
N LYS A 45 23.94 6.82 -9.76
CA LYS A 45 23.11 6.61 -8.57
C LYS A 45 21.62 6.46 -8.90
N MET A 46 21.23 6.82 -10.12
CA MET A 46 19.85 6.81 -10.63
C MET A 46 19.67 5.89 -11.85
N THR A 47 20.71 5.10 -12.16
CA THR A 47 20.72 4.13 -13.26
C THR A 47 20.71 2.73 -12.65
N VAL A 48 19.75 1.91 -13.06
CA VAL A 48 19.63 0.51 -12.64
C VAL A 48 20.20 -0.40 -13.73
N LEU A 49 20.94 -1.41 -13.31
CA LEU A 49 21.44 -2.52 -14.10
C LEU A 49 20.65 -3.77 -13.69
N GLN A 50 19.81 -4.28 -14.59
CA GLN A 50 19.03 -5.50 -14.37
C GLN A 50 19.54 -6.61 -15.30
N ARG A 51 19.73 -7.83 -14.79
CA ARG A 51 20.04 -8.99 -15.63
C ARG A 51 18.75 -9.60 -16.19
N VAL A 52 18.68 -9.73 -17.52
CA VAL A 52 17.56 -10.35 -18.25
C VAL A 52 18.15 -11.27 -19.32
N ASP A 53 17.88 -12.57 -19.25
CA ASP A 53 18.37 -13.58 -20.21
C ASP A 53 19.88 -13.47 -20.52
N GLY A 54 20.70 -13.33 -19.46
CA GLY A 54 22.15 -13.21 -19.57
C GLY A 54 22.66 -11.86 -20.10
N ARG A 55 21.78 -10.91 -20.40
CA ARG A 55 22.11 -9.54 -20.82
C ARG A 55 21.90 -8.55 -19.68
N THR A 56 22.66 -7.46 -19.68
CA THR A 56 22.47 -6.35 -18.73
C THR A 56 21.61 -5.27 -19.37
N ALA A 57 20.38 -5.11 -18.91
CA ALA A 57 19.50 -4.00 -19.23
C ALA A 57 19.88 -2.77 -18.39
N VAL A 58 19.97 -1.60 -19.05
CA VAL A 58 20.29 -0.33 -18.40
C VAL A 58 19.02 0.52 -18.33
N ILE A 59 18.43 0.60 -17.14
CA ILE A 59 17.17 1.32 -16.89
C ILE A 59 17.49 2.65 -16.19
N ARG A 60 16.77 3.71 -16.55
CA ARG A 60 17.00 5.06 -16.02
C ARG A 60 15.67 5.75 -15.74
N MET A 61 15.64 6.52 -14.65
CA MET A 61 14.50 7.38 -14.34
C MET A 61 14.19 8.32 -15.51
N GLY A 62 12.90 8.50 -15.80
CA GLY A 62 12.41 9.31 -16.91
C GLY A 62 12.34 8.59 -18.28
N MET A 63 12.79 7.34 -18.39
CA MET A 63 12.59 6.52 -19.61
C MET A 63 11.11 6.28 -19.89
N THR A 64 10.74 6.16 -21.16
CA THR A 64 9.34 5.83 -21.53
C THR A 64 9.02 4.36 -21.22
N LYS A 65 7.75 4.06 -20.94
CA LYS A 65 7.30 2.67 -20.75
C LYS A 65 7.74 1.75 -21.90
N ALA A 66 7.49 2.15 -23.15
CA ALA A 66 7.89 1.38 -24.32
C ALA A 66 9.41 1.09 -24.40
N SER A 67 10.24 1.99 -23.85
CA SER A 67 11.70 1.74 -23.78
C SER A 67 12.07 0.75 -22.69
N VAL A 68 11.37 0.78 -21.55
CA VAL A 68 11.55 -0.20 -20.47
C VAL A 68 11.04 -1.57 -20.90
N ASP A 69 9.85 -1.65 -21.51
CA ASP A 69 9.27 -2.89 -22.07
C ASP A 69 10.25 -3.56 -23.05
N ARG A 70 10.91 -2.79 -23.92
CA ARG A 70 11.90 -3.35 -24.85
C ARG A 70 13.12 -3.96 -24.16
N LEU A 71 13.49 -3.44 -23.00
CA LEU A 71 14.68 -3.87 -22.26
C LEU A 71 14.40 -5.03 -21.31
N LEU A 72 13.22 -5.04 -20.70
CA LEU A 72 12.85 -5.98 -19.65
C LEU A 72 11.84 -7.05 -20.09
N GLY A 73 11.22 -6.89 -21.25
CA GLY A 73 10.14 -7.75 -21.74
C GLY A 73 8.75 -7.20 -21.41
N GLU A 74 7.74 -8.03 -21.63
CA GLU A 74 6.35 -7.68 -21.33
C GLU A 74 6.10 -7.72 -19.82
N PRO A 75 5.61 -6.63 -19.21
CA PRO A 75 5.30 -6.63 -17.79
C PRO A 75 3.95 -7.26 -17.49
N GLU A 76 3.79 -7.69 -16.25
CA GLU A 76 2.47 -7.89 -15.66
C GLU A 76 1.99 -6.57 -15.04
N ALA A 77 0.77 -6.14 -15.38
CA ALA A 77 0.16 -4.94 -14.82
C ALA A 77 -0.58 -5.25 -13.52
N TYR A 78 -0.42 -4.36 -12.55
CA TYR A 78 -1.05 -4.41 -11.24
C TYR A 78 -1.66 -3.04 -10.94
N ARG A 79 -2.74 -3.04 -10.16
CA ARG A 79 -3.39 -1.83 -9.68
C ARG A 79 -3.12 -1.69 -8.20
N SER A 80 -2.58 -0.55 -7.78
CA SER A 80 -2.44 -0.23 -6.36
C SER A 80 -3.76 0.27 -5.77
N PRO A 81 -3.97 0.13 -4.45
CA PRO A 81 -5.21 0.58 -3.81
C PRO A 81 -5.52 2.09 -3.93
N ASP A 82 -4.51 2.91 -4.23
CA ASP A 82 -4.69 4.33 -4.56
C ASP A 82 -5.27 4.54 -5.98
N GLY A 83 -5.49 3.47 -6.74
CA GLY A 83 -5.96 3.50 -8.12
C GLY A 83 -4.88 3.76 -9.17
N GLY A 84 -3.60 3.84 -8.77
CA GLY A 84 -2.47 3.89 -9.70
C GLY A 84 -2.17 2.52 -10.32
N ASP A 85 -1.59 2.50 -11.52
CA ASP A 85 -1.07 1.27 -12.10
C ASP A 85 0.45 1.20 -11.89
N TYR A 86 0.93 0.01 -11.56
CA TYR A 86 2.35 -0.34 -11.57
C TYR A 86 2.58 -1.65 -12.34
N TYR A 87 3.83 -1.89 -12.71
CA TYR A 87 4.20 -2.91 -13.66
C TYR A 87 5.34 -3.75 -13.11
N MET A 88 5.15 -5.06 -13.06
CA MET A 88 6.16 -6.02 -12.61
C MET A 88 6.89 -6.62 -13.82
N TYR A 89 8.22 -6.59 -13.80
CA TYR A 89 9.07 -7.24 -14.80
C TYR A 89 9.90 -8.31 -14.10
N GLY A 90 9.27 -9.44 -13.77
CA GLY A 90 9.89 -10.46 -12.93
C GLY A 90 9.93 -10.03 -11.47
N ASP A 91 11.12 -9.70 -10.95
CA ASP A 91 11.34 -9.29 -9.56
C ASP A 91 11.50 -7.78 -9.35
N VAL A 92 11.47 -6.99 -10.43
CA VAL A 92 11.52 -5.52 -10.38
C VAL A 92 10.14 -4.92 -10.63
N MET A 93 9.91 -3.76 -10.02
CA MET A 93 8.64 -3.03 -10.11
C MET A 93 8.89 -1.65 -10.71
N ALA A 94 8.00 -1.21 -11.60
CA ALA A 94 8.05 0.11 -12.21
C ALA A 94 6.69 0.81 -12.14
N GLY A 95 6.70 2.08 -11.70
CA GLY A 95 5.57 2.99 -11.79
C GLY A 95 5.86 4.11 -12.79
N TYR A 96 4.83 4.49 -13.53
CA TYR A 96 4.94 5.51 -14.58
C TYR A 96 4.06 6.70 -14.28
N MET A 97 4.55 7.89 -14.60
CA MET A 97 3.75 9.10 -14.59
C MET A 97 3.99 9.87 -15.89
N ASN A 98 2.89 10.25 -16.55
CA ASN A 98 2.91 10.87 -17.88
C ASN A 98 3.74 10.05 -18.89
N GLY A 99 3.56 8.72 -18.86
CA GLY A 99 4.26 7.77 -19.74
C GLY A 99 5.76 7.57 -19.47
N ARG A 100 6.28 8.15 -18.37
CA ARG A 100 7.70 8.12 -18.02
C ARG A 100 7.94 7.46 -16.67
N LEU A 101 9.03 6.72 -16.58
CA LEU A 101 9.44 6.00 -15.37
C LEU A 101 9.65 7.00 -14.23
N ALA A 102 8.84 6.86 -13.19
CA ALA A 102 8.78 7.77 -12.05
C ALA A 102 8.92 7.03 -10.71
N LEU A 103 8.80 5.70 -10.74
CA LEU A 103 9.07 4.82 -9.61
C LEU A 103 9.79 3.57 -10.14
N PHE A 104 10.83 3.12 -9.45
CA PHE A 104 11.47 1.84 -9.75
C PHE A 104 11.96 1.17 -8.46
N SER A 105 11.48 -0.04 -8.18
CA SER A 105 11.99 -0.88 -7.08
C SER A 105 12.89 -1.97 -7.64
N LEU A 106 14.06 -2.14 -7.02
CA LEU A 106 15.07 -3.09 -7.45
C LEU A 106 14.73 -4.50 -6.95
N GLY A 107 14.97 -5.47 -7.82
CA GLY A 107 14.92 -6.90 -7.50
C GLY A 107 16.30 -7.41 -7.06
N GLU A 108 16.39 -8.70 -6.74
CA GLU A 108 17.63 -9.33 -6.31
C GLU A 108 18.71 -9.32 -7.40
N ALA A 109 18.28 -9.44 -8.66
CA ALA A 109 19.17 -9.41 -9.82
C ALA A 109 19.53 -7.98 -10.27
N SER A 110 19.04 -6.95 -9.57
CA SER A 110 19.29 -5.54 -9.88
C SER A 110 20.44 -4.94 -9.06
N THR A 111 21.19 -4.04 -9.67
CA THR A 111 22.07 -3.10 -8.95
C THR A 111 21.92 -1.69 -9.49
N LEU A 112 22.21 -0.68 -8.68
CA LEU A 112 22.54 0.64 -9.20
C LEU A 112 23.87 0.56 -9.97
N ALA A 113 24.06 1.41 -10.97
CA ALA A 113 25.31 1.46 -11.73
C ALA A 113 26.52 1.87 -10.88
N SER A 114 26.29 2.41 -9.67
CA SER A 114 27.32 2.60 -8.63
C SER A 114 27.83 1.30 -8.01
N GLY A 115 27.15 0.17 -8.26
CA GLY A 115 27.43 -1.16 -7.73
C GLY A 115 26.67 -1.53 -6.45
N VAL A 116 25.68 -0.73 -6.05
CA VAL A 116 24.85 -0.98 -4.85
C VAL A 116 23.60 -1.75 -5.25
N GLY A 117 23.38 -2.95 -4.70
CA GLY A 117 22.19 -3.77 -5.00
C GLY A 117 21.52 -4.31 -3.74
N VAL A 118 20.40 -5.00 -3.92
CA VAL A 118 19.79 -5.82 -2.86
C VAL A 118 20.85 -6.82 -2.39
N ASN A 119 20.98 -7.02 -1.07
CA ASN A 119 22.04 -7.77 -0.37
C ASN A 119 23.41 -7.07 -0.25
N SER A 120 23.57 -5.82 -0.66
CA SER A 120 24.77 -5.05 -0.29
C SER A 120 24.70 -4.65 1.20
N SER A 121 25.85 -4.54 1.86
CA SER A 121 25.91 -3.99 3.22
C SER A 121 25.72 -2.48 3.23
N LEU A 122 25.19 -1.95 4.34
CA LEU A 122 25.05 -0.50 4.51
C LEU A 122 26.39 0.25 4.41
N ALA A 123 27.49 -0.35 4.86
CA ALA A 123 28.83 0.21 4.74
C ALA A 123 29.26 0.35 3.27
N ASN A 124 28.99 -0.66 2.43
CA ASN A 124 29.25 -0.60 1.00
C ASN A 124 28.40 0.48 0.32
N ALA A 125 27.10 0.54 0.65
CA ALA A 125 26.20 1.58 0.16
C ALA A 125 26.74 2.98 0.49
N SER A 126 27.14 3.21 1.75
CA SER A 126 27.65 4.49 2.23
C SER A 126 28.94 4.92 1.52
N LYS A 127 29.84 3.97 1.21
CA LYS A 127 31.06 4.23 0.43
C LYS A 127 30.76 4.66 -1.01
N LYS A 128 29.69 4.13 -1.61
CA LYS A 128 29.34 4.37 -3.03
C LYS A 128 28.40 5.55 -3.23
N LEU A 129 27.49 5.78 -2.29
CA LEU A 129 26.44 6.80 -2.38
C LEU A 129 26.76 8.05 -1.55
N GLY A 130 27.69 7.94 -0.59
CA GLY A 130 27.94 8.94 0.44
C GLY A 130 27.04 8.73 1.65
N ALA A 131 27.03 9.69 2.57
CA ALA A 131 26.09 9.67 3.69
C ALA A 131 24.64 9.90 3.20
N PRO A 132 23.63 9.25 3.81
CA PRO A 132 22.23 9.55 3.55
C PRO A 132 21.91 11.03 3.72
N SER A 133 20.84 11.48 3.07
CA SER A 133 20.28 12.81 3.29
C SER A 133 19.53 12.88 4.62
N VAL A 134 18.91 11.77 5.04
CA VAL A 134 18.24 11.59 6.34
C VAL A 134 18.67 10.23 6.92
N SER A 135 19.47 10.24 7.98
CA SER A 135 20.20 9.05 8.45
C SER A 135 19.33 7.97 9.06
N ASN A 136 18.27 8.34 9.81
CA ASN A 136 17.40 7.39 10.50
C ASN A 136 16.49 6.60 9.54
N THR A 137 16.20 7.16 8.36
CA THR A 137 15.38 6.51 7.33
C THR A 137 16.21 5.96 6.17
N LEU A 138 17.54 6.15 6.20
CA LEU A 138 18.46 5.81 5.10
C LEU A 138 18.04 6.40 3.74
N THR A 139 17.38 7.55 3.76
CA THR A 139 16.87 8.23 2.56
C THR A 139 17.94 9.13 1.95
N TYR A 140 18.08 9.07 0.63
CA TYR A 140 18.93 9.96 -0.15
C TYR A 140 18.05 10.79 -1.09
N GLY A 141 18.02 12.10 -0.91
CA GLY A 141 17.31 13.01 -1.80
C GLY A 141 18.27 13.69 -2.78
N TYR A 142 17.86 13.74 -4.04
CA TYR A 142 18.66 14.28 -5.11
C TYR A 142 17.84 15.21 -6.01
N ARG A 143 18.46 16.30 -6.45
CA ARG A 143 17.93 17.18 -7.50
C ARG A 143 18.72 17.00 -8.78
N TRP A 144 18.03 16.73 -9.87
CA TRP A 144 18.60 16.62 -11.21
C TRP A 144 18.56 17.97 -11.93
N ASP A 145 19.71 18.50 -12.32
CA ASP A 145 19.77 19.64 -13.24
C ASP A 145 19.98 19.13 -14.67
N ALA A 146 18.93 19.22 -15.49
CA ALA A 146 18.96 18.78 -16.87
C ALA A 146 19.92 19.60 -17.76
N LYS A 147 20.20 20.87 -17.42
CA LYS A 147 21.08 21.73 -18.23
C LYS A 147 22.54 21.33 -18.06
N SER A 148 22.96 21.09 -16.83
CA SER A 148 24.33 20.64 -16.51
C SER A 148 24.49 19.12 -16.50
N ALA A 149 23.40 18.37 -16.70
CA ALA A 149 23.35 16.91 -16.58
C ALA A 149 23.97 16.40 -15.26
N THR A 150 23.72 17.12 -14.17
CA THR A 150 24.35 16.89 -12.87
C THR A 150 23.31 16.55 -11.80
N LEU A 151 23.62 15.57 -10.96
CA LEU A 151 22.81 15.18 -9.80
C LEU A 151 23.38 15.78 -8.51
N PHE A 152 22.60 16.61 -7.83
CA PHE A 152 22.96 17.25 -6.56
C PHE A 152 22.29 16.52 -5.40
N GLN A 153 23.05 16.07 -4.41
CA GLN A 153 22.46 15.50 -3.20
C GLN A 153 22.02 16.63 -2.25
N LEU A 154 20.78 16.57 -1.81
CA LEU A 154 20.20 17.45 -0.79
C LEU A 154 20.42 16.85 0.60
N LYS A 155 20.44 17.66 1.67
CA LYS A 155 20.76 17.24 3.04
C LYS A 155 19.73 17.72 4.07
N GLY A 156 19.25 16.78 4.87
CA GLY A 156 18.34 17.03 5.99
C GLY A 156 16.88 17.23 5.58
N THR A 157 15.96 16.77 6.43
CA THR A 157 14.51 16.71 6.15
C THR A 157 13.92 18.00 5.60
N GLN A 158 14.30 19.16 6.14
CA GLN A 158 13.80 20.46 5.69
C GLN A 158 14.18 20.77 4.23
N GLU A 159 15.38 20.39 3.78
CA GLU A 159 15.76 20.61 2.39
C GLU A 159 14.99 19.68 1.47
N LEU A 160 14.80 18.40 1.84
CA LEU A 160 13.99 17.48 1.03
C LEU A 160 12.55 17.97 0.87
N GLN A 161 11.93 18.47 1.94
CA GLN A 161 10.56 19.00 1.92
C GLN A 161 10.39 20.17 0.95
N ARG A 162 11.39 21.06 0.82
CA ARG A 162 11.35 22.17 -0.16
C ARG A 162 11.28 21.71 -1.61
N TYR A 163 11.69 20.47 -1.90
CA TYR A 163 11.70 19.91 -3.25
C TYR A 163 10.65 18.82 -3.46
N ALA A 164 9.91 18.44 -2.42
CA ALA A 164 8.81 17.48 -2.52
C ALA A 164 7.83 17.91 -3.62
N GLY A 165 7.34 16.96 -4.41
CA GLY A 165 6.42 17.25 -5.52
C GLY A 165 7.07 17.72 -6.81
N ARG A 166 8.37 18.01 -6.84
CA ARG A 166 9.02 18.43 -8.09
C ARG A 166 9.41 17.24 -8.96
N SER A 167 9.28 17.40 -10.27
CA SER A 167 9.66 16.40 -11.28
C SER A 167 11.18 16.24 -11.48
N ASP A 168 11.98 17.19 -11.00
CA ASP A 168 13.44 17.14 -11.00
C ASP A 168 14.03 16.64 -9.67
N PHE A 169 13.17 16.31 -8.71
CA PHE A 169 13.55 15.76 -7.41
C PHE A 169 13.35 14.24 -7.40
N TYR A 170 14.30 13.53 -6.79
CA TYR A 170 14.30 12.07 -6.69
C TYR A 170 14.69 11.63 -5.29
N LEU A 171 14.01 10.61 -4.77
CA LEU A 171 14.34 9.89 -3.57
C LEU A 171 14.94 8.53 -3.94
N LEU A 172 16.03 8.16 -3.29
CA LEU A 172 16.56 6.82 -3.24
C LEU A 172 16.44 6.33 -1.79
N GLU A 173 15.66 5.28 -1.58
CA GLU A 173 15.37 4.71 -0.26
C GLU A 173 16.02 3.34 -0.14
N LEU A 174 16.66 3.09 1.01
CA LEU A 174 17.29 1.81 1.33
C LEU A 174 16.57 1.18 2.51
N SER A 175 16.19 -0.08 2.38
CA SER A 175 15.62 -0.87 3.48
C SER A 175 16.63 -1.88 3.99
N VAL A 176 16.91 -1.88 5.29
CA VAL A 176 17.87 -2.79 5.95
C VAL A 176 17.19 -3.66 7.00
N ASN A 177 17.62 -4.92 7.12
CA ASN A 177 17.17 -5.80 8.19
C ASN A 177 17.91 -5.51 9.50
N GLY A 178 17.58 -6.23 10.58
CA GLY A 178 18.24 -6.07 11.88
C GLY A 178 19.74 -6.41 11.90
N LEU A 179 20.26 -7.04 10.84
CA LEU A 179 21.69 -7.33 10.65
C LEU A 179 22.42 -6.25 9.83
N GLY A 180 21.69 -5.26 9.29
CA GLY A 180 22.23 -4.19 8.46
C GLY A 180 22.42 -4.56 6.98
N ASP A 181 21.91 -5.72 6.55
CA ASP A 181 21.89 -6.11 5.14
C ASP A 181 20.69 -5.45 4.45
N MET A 182 20.92 -4.91 3.24
CA MET A 182 19.85 -4.31 2.47
C MET A 182 18.96 -5.38 1.84
N TYR A 183 17.65 -5.26 2.03
CA TYR A 183 16.65 -6.12 1.39
C TYR A 183 15.76 -5.37 0.39
N GLY A 184 15.88 -4.04 0.32
CA GLY A 184 15.08 -3.22 -0.59
C GLY A 184 15.85 -1.97 -1.01
N ILE A 185 15.73 -1.61 -2.29
CA ILE A 185 16.21 -0.34 -2.84
C ILE A 185 15.13 0.19 -3.77
N GLN A 186 14.78 1.46 -3.61
CA GLN A 186 13.75 2.06 -4.42
C GLN A 186 14.08 3.49 -4.84
N LEU A 187 13.70 3.83 -6.07
CA LEU A 187 13.86 5.13 -6.70
C LEU A 187 12.50 5.74 -6.96
N VAL A 188 12.24 6.94 -6.44
CA VAL A 188 10.95 7.64 -6.56
C VAL A 188 11.18 9.05 -7.06
N ARG A 189 10.40 9.50 -8.04
CA ARG A 189 10.37 10.90 -8.47
C ARG A 189 9.43 11.68 -7.55
N GLY A 190 9.83 12.89 -7.13
CA GLY A 190 9.13 13.66 -6.10
C GLY A 190 7.66 13.96 -6.40
N ASP A 191 7.34 14.19 -7.67
CA ASP A 191 5.98 14.41 -8.17
C ASP A 191 5.11 13.12 -8.21
N TYR A 192 5.72 11.93 -8.28
CA TYR A 192 5.00 10.65 -8.28
C TYR A 192 4.32 10.40 -6.93
N ALA A 193 5.07 10.63 -5.84
CA ALA A 193 4.57 10.47 -4.47
C ALA A 193 3.35 11.35 -4.20
N ILE A 194 3.43 12.63 -4.56
CA ILE A 194 2.30 13.57 -4.42
C ILE A 194 1.11 13.12 -5.26
N SER A 195 1.33 12.73 -6.52
CA SER A 195 0.24 12.26 -7.38
C SER A 195 -0.48 11.04 -6.79
N SER A 196 0.24 10.12 -6.14
CA SER A 196 -0.37 8.99 -5.41
C SER A 196 -1.21 9.46 -4.23
N MET A 197 -0.70 10.39 -3.42
CA MET A 197 -1.46 10.95 -2.30
C MET A 197 -2.74 11.66 -2.76
N GLU A 198 -2.66 12.49 -3.79
CA GLU A 198 -3.84 13.16 -4.35
C GLU A 198 -4.89 12.17 -4.88
N ARG A 199 -4.47 10.99 -5.38
CA ARG A 199 -5.42 9.93 -5.75
C ARG A 199 -6.10 9.34 -4.53
N VAL A 200 -5.35 9.06 -3.46
CA VAL A 200 -5.92 8.58 -2.18
C VAL A 200 -6.91 9.59 -1.61
N GLU A 201 -6.55 10.87 -1.58
CA GLU A 201 -7.42 11.95 -1.09
C GLU A 201 -8.71 12.03 -1.92
N ARG A 202 -8.61 12.11 -3.25
CA ARG A 202 -9.80 12.13 -4.13
C ARG A 202 -10.69 10.90 -3.96
N ASN A 203 -10.10 9.71 -3.79
CA ASN A 203 -10.87 8.48 -3.55
C ASN A 203 -11.63 8.55 -2.22
N ASN A 204 -10.99 9.09 -1.18
CA ASN A 204 -11.62 9.28 0.13
C ASN A 204 -12.71 10.35 0.12
N GLU A 205 -12.49 11.48 -0.57
CA GLU A 205 -13.51 12.51 -0.78
C GLU A 205 -14.73 11.94 -1.52
N ALA A 206 -14.50 11.16 -2.58
CA ALA A 206 -15.56 10.53 -3.35
C ALA A 206 -16.35 9.46 -2.57
N LEU A 207 -15.73 8.87 -1.54
CA LEU A 207 -16.32 7.85 -0.69
C LEU A 207 -17.04 8.43 0.54
N MET A 208 -16.81 9.70 0.88
CA MET A 208 -17.42 10.35 2.03
C MET A 208 -18.95 10.41 1.88
N PRO A 209 -19.74 9.79 2.77
CA PRO A 209 -21.19 9.82 2.68
C PRO A 209 -21.74 11.21 3.01
N THR A 210 -22.84 11.61 2.35
CA THR A 210 -23.57 12.86 2.64
C THR A 210 -24.63 12.70 3.74
N GLU A 211 -24.91 11.46 4.14
CA GLU A 211 -25.89 11.09 5.16
C GLU A 211 -25.19 10.35 6.30
N ALA A 212 -25.87 10.25 7.45
CA ALA A 212 -25.39 9.46 8.57
C ALA A 212 -25.22 7.98 8.19
N ALA A 213 -24.31 7.30 8.90
CA ALA A 213 -24.06 5.88 8.71
C ALA A 213 -25.36 5.06 8.85
N LYS A 214 -25.64 4.23 7.84
CA LYS A 214 -26.78 3.30 7.87
C LYS A 214 -26.51 2.15 8.86
N PRO A 215 -27.54 1.55 9.49
CA PRO A 215 -27.35 0.37 10.34
C PRO A 215 -26.56 -0.74 9.64
N ILE A 216 -25.67 -1.41 10.35
CA ILE A 216 -24.87 -2.52 9.82
C ILE A 216 -25.79 -3.74 9.64
N THR A 217 -25.59 -4.49 8.56
CA THR A 217 -26.37 -5.68 8.23
C THR A 217 -25.47 -6.86 7.88
N MET A 218 -26.04 -8.07 7.83
CA MET A 218 -25.35 -9.25 7.33
C MET A 218 -24.78 -9.07 5.92
N ALA A 219 -25.39 -8.21 5.10
CA ALA A 219 -24.89 -7.92 3.75
C ALA A 219 -23.56 -7.17 3.78
N ASP A 220 -23.25 -6.45 4.86
CA ASP A 220 -21.97 -5.74 5.07
C ASP A 220 -20.83 -6.69 5.48
N LEU A 221 -21.14 -7.94 5.85
CA LEU A 221 -20.16 -8.96 6.24
C LEU A 221 -19.58 -9.68 5.01
N ALA A 222 -19.12 -8.89 4.05
CA ALA A 222 -18.63 -9.37 2.77
C ALA A 222 -17.49 -8.48 2.26
N VAL A 223 -16.81 -8.98 1.24
CA VAL A 223 -15.94 -8.19 0.36
C VAL A 223 -16.45 -8.29 -1.07
N VAL A 224 -16.20 -7.25 -1.86
CA VAL A 224 -16.59 -7.11 -3.26
C VAL A 224 -15.33 -6.84 -4.07
N GLN A 225 -15.12 -7.61 -5.13
CA GLN A 225 -14.01 -7.39 -6.06
C GLN A 225 -14.22 -6.06 -6.81
N GLU A 226 -13.22 -5.19 -6.78
CA GLU A 226 -13.29 -3.86 -7.41
C GLU A 226 -13.57 -3.97 -8.92
N GLY A 227 -14.44 -3.10 -9.42
CA GLY A 227 -14.87 -3.11 -10.83
C GLY A 227 -15.92 -4.17 -11.18
N THR A 228 -16.32 -5.02 -10.23
CA THR A 228 -17.32 -6.08 -10.44
C THR A 228 -18.47 -6.01 -9.42
N GLN A 229 -19.44 -6.91 -9.55
CA GLN A 229 -20.47 -7.16 -8.53
C GLN A 229 -20.23 -8.48 -7.77
N SER A 230 -19.11 -9.15 -8.04
CA SER A 230 -18.74 -10.43 -7.44
C SER A 230 -18.34 -10.21 -5.98
N ARG A 231 -18.90 -11.01 -5.08
CA ARG A 231 -18.70 -10.86 -3.64
C ARG A 231 -18.42 -12.18 -2.96
N VAL A 232 -17.62 -12.14 -1.90
CA VAL A 232 -17.48 -13.24 -0.95
C VAL A 232 -18.06 -12.80 0.39
N THR A 233 -18.96 -13.61 0.94
CA THR A 233 -19.66 -13.33 2.20
C THR A 233 -19.35 -14.43 3.20
N LEU A 234 -19.36 -14.10 4.49
CA LEU A 234 -19.33 -15.12 5.54
C LEU A 234 -20.43 -16.17 5.33
N GLY A 235 -20.10 -17.45 5.56
CA GLY A 235 -20.99 -18.59 5.38
C GLY A 235 -21.04 -19.18 3.97
N MET A 236 -20.44 -18.55 2.95
CA MET A 236 -20.24 -19.22 1.65
C MET A 236 -19.41 -20.49 1.81
N THR A 237 -19.67 -21.51 0.99
CA THR A 237 -18.78 -22.67 0.89
C THR A 237 -17.43 -22.27 0.29
N ARG A 238 -16.38 -23.04 0.56
CA ARG A 238 -15.07 -22.84 -0.11
C ARG A 238 -15.21 -22.83 -1.62
N LYS A 239 -15.97 -23.78 -2.17
CA LYS A 239 -16.22 -23.86 -3.61
C LYS A 239 -16.90 -22.60 -4.18
N GLU A 240 -17.89 -22.05 -3.49
CA GLU A 240 -18.57 -20.81 -3.90
C GLU A 240 -17.61 -19.61 -3.82
N ALA A 241 -16.80 -19.52 -2.78
CA ALA A 241 -15.81 -18.45 -2.62
C ALA A 241 -14.73 -18.53 -3.71
N GLU A 242 -14.13 -19.70 -3.95
CA GLU A 242 -13.09 -19.93 -4.98
C GLU A 242 -13.61 -19.69 -6.40
N ALA A 243 -14.91 -19.89 -6.65
CA ALA A 243 -15.52 -19.51 -7.93
C ALA A 243 -15.51 -17.98 -8.17
N VAL A 244 -15.41 -17.18 -7.10
CA VAL A 244 -15.32 -15.72 -7.15
C VAL A 244 -13.87 -15.24 -7.13
N ILE A 245 -13.06 -15.74 -6.19
CA ILE A 245 -11.71 -15.21 -5.91
C ILE A 245 -10.58 -15.98 -6.60
N GLY A 246 -10.91 -17.07 -7.30
CA GLY A 246 -9.97 -17.90 -8.02
C GLY A 246 -9.25 -18.93 -7.15
N MET A 247 -8.09 -19.37 -7.63
CA MET A 247 -7.32 -20.44 -7.01
C MET A 247 -6.47 -19.93 -5.84
N PRO A 248 -6.25 -20.77 -4.81
CA PRO A 248 -5.38 -20.42 -3.70
C PRO A 248 -3.92 -20.25 -4.16
N ILE A 249 -3.22 -19.28 -3.57
CA ILE A 249 -1.80 -19.00 -3.78
C ILE A 249 -0.96 -19.66 -2.69
N ASP A 250 -1.44 -19.61 -1.44
CA ASP A 250 -0.74 -20.14 -0.27
C ASP A 250 -1.75 -20.56 0.81
N GLU A 251 -1.35 -21.50 1.68
CA GLU A 251 -2.17 -21.97 2.80
C GLU A 251 -1.40 -21.81 4.12
N SER A 252 -2.03 -21.16 5.11
CA SER A 252 -1.44 -20.95 6.43
C SER A 252 -2.42 -21.30 7.55
N LEU A 253 -1.91 -21.38 8.79
CA LEU A 253 -2.73 -21.67 9.97
C LEU A 253 -3.88 -20.67 10.16
N PHE A 254 -3.73 -19.45 9.65
CA PHE A 254 -4.72 -18.37 9.77
C PHE A 254 -5.54 -18.20 8.49
N GLY A 255 -5.70 -19.25 7.69
CA GLY A 255 -6.50 -19.24 6.46
C GLY A 255 -5.67 -19.33 5.19
N ILE A 256 -6.38 -19.25 4.07
CA ILE A 256 -5.87 -19.48 2.72
C ILE A 256 -5.74 -18.15 2.00
N THR A 257 -4.58 -17.89 1.41
CA THR A 257 -4.27 -16.66 0.67
C THR A 257 -4.66 -16.85 -0.79
N TYR A 258 -5.40 -15.87 -1.32
CA TYR A 258 -5.75 -15.71 -2.72
C TYR A 258 -5.20 -14.37 -3.22
N ASP A 259 -5.36 -14.08 -4.50
CA ASP A 259 -4.95 -12.79 -5.07
C ASP A 259 -5.78 -11.65 -4.45
N GLY A 260 -5.16 -10.84 -3.58
CA GLY A 260 -5.76 -9.67 -2.93
C GLY A 260 -6.59 -9.90 -1.68
N ILE A 261 -6.79 -11.16 -1.26
CA ILE A 261 -7.59 -11.49 -0.08
C ILE A 261 -7.10 -12.77 0.59
N LYS A 262 -7.19 -12.82 1.92
CA LYS A 262 -7.04 -14.04 2.70
C LYS A 262 -8.37 -14.47 3.30
N VAL A 263 -8.69 -15.76 3.24
CA VAL A 263 -9.97 -16.32 3.68
C VAL A 263 -9.76 -17.40 4.73
N GLY A 264 -10.40 -17.23 5.89
CA GLY A 264 -10.47 -18.27 6.92
C GLY A 264 -11.65 -19.20 6.67
N TYR A 265 -11.42 -20.51 6.81
CA TYR A 265 -12.45 -21.53 6.60
C TYR A 265 -12.63 -22.41 7.85
N ARG A 266 -13.88 -22.64 8.24
CA ARG A 266 -14.27 -23.62 9.27
C ARG A 266 -15.36 -24.51 8.73
N LYS A 267 -15.16 -25.84 8.77
CA LYS A 267 -16.10 -26.83 8.21
C LYS A 267 -16.52 -26.52 6.77
N ASP A 268 -15.55 -26.19 5.91
CA ASP A 268 -15.74 -25.84 4.50
C ASP A 268 -16.56 -24.55 4.25
N ARG A 269 -16.67 -23.67 5.25
CA ARG A 269 -17.41 -22.41 5.18
C ARG A 269 -16.50 -21.23 5.48
N VAL A 270 -16.70 -20.13 4.76
CA VAL A 270 -16.02 -18.84 5.00
C VAL A 270 -16.41 -18.33 6.38
N VAL A 271 -15.42 -18.15 7.26
CA VAL A 271 -15.60 -17.59 8.61
C VAL A 271 -14.76 -16.33 8.84
N ALA A 272 -13.84 -16.02 7.95
CA ALA A 272 -13.08 -14.79 7.97
C ALA A 272 -12.70 -14.33 6.56
N LEU A 273 -12.69 -13.02 6.36
CA LEU A 273 -12.23 -12.32 5.16
C LEU A 273 -11.24 -11.26 5.63
N MET A 274 -10.03 -11.28 5.08
CA MET A 274 -8.94 -10.38 5.47
C MET A 274 -8.36 -9.70 4.23
N LEU A 275 -8.40 -8.37 4.23
CA LEU A 275 -7.71 -7.54 3.26
C LEU A 275 -6.45 -6.98 3.93
N GLN A 276 -5.32 -7.10 3.25
CA GLN A 276 -4.06 -6.54 3.69
C GLN A 276 -3.33 -5.95 2.50
N LEU A 277 -2.61 -4.85 2.72
CA LEU A 277 -1.70 -4.26 1.74
C LEU A 277 -0.67 -5.31 1.27
N THR A 278 -0.92 -5.89 0.10
CA THR A 278 -0.14 -6.96 -0.53
C THR A 278 0.03 -6.71 -2.04
N GLU A 279 0.94 -7.42 -2.71
CA GLU A 279 1.03 -7.44 -4.17
C GLU A 279 -0.16 -8.25 -4.70
N ALA A 280 -1.20 -7.55 -5.12
CA ALA A 280 -2.40 -8.17 -5.65
C ALA A 280 -2.77 -7.53 -7.00
N LYS A 281 -3.16 -8.38 -7.95
CA LYS A 281 -3.76 -7.90 -9.21
C LYS A 281 -5.21 -7.53 -8.98
N THR A 282 -5.85 -8.24 -8.06
CA THR A 282 -7.25 -8.04 -7.68
C THR A 282 -7.34 -7.22 -6.41
N LEU A 283 -8.13 -6.15 -6.45
CA LEU A 283 -8.45 -5.33 -5.28
C LEU A 283 -9.86 -5.63 -4.80
N TYR A 284 -10.07 -5.50 -3.49
CA TYR A 284 -11.36 -5.71 -2.85
C TYR A 284 -11.71 -4.52 -1.97
N LYS A 285 -13.02 -4.32 -1.84
CA LYS A 285 -13.62 -3.33 -0.94
C LYS A 285 -14.83 -3.94 -0.24
N THR A 286 -15.26 -3.34 0.85
CA THR A 286 -16.53 -3.74 1.48
C THR A 286 -17.73 -3.33 0.61
N PRO A 287 -18.92 -3.88 0.86
CA PRO A 287 -20.18 -3.42 0.25
C PRO A 287 -20.45 -1.92 0.43
N ARG A 288 -19.89 -1.30 1.47
CA ARG A 288 -19.97 0.14 1.73
C ARG A 288 -18.91 0.96 0.98
N GLY A 289 -18.02 0.30 0.24
CA GLY A 289 -17.00 0.92 -0.58
C GLY A 289 -15.63 1.09 0.09
N ALA A 290 -15.49 0.78 1.38
CA ALA A 290 -14.22 0.87 2.08
C ALA A 290 -13.24 -0.21 1.58
N GLY A 291 -12.13 0.21 1.00
CA GLY A 291 -11.00 -0.65 0.65
C GLY A 291 -9.73 -0.22 1.38
N LEU A 292 -8.61 -0.89 1.09
CA LEU A 292 -7.31 -0.44 1.59
C LEU A 292 -7.04 1.02 1.16
N LEU A 293 -6.37 1.78 2.02
CA LEU A 293 -6.17 3.24 1.93
C LEU A 293 -7.43 4.10 2.09
N THR A 294 -8.56 3.53 2.55
CA THR A 294 -9.66 4.33 3.09
C THR A 294 -9.20 5.01 4.39
N SER A 295 -9.42 6.31 4.53
CA SER A 295 -9.06 7.04 5.74
C SER A 295 -9.96 6.64 6.90
N ARG A 296 -9.42 6.76 8.11
CA ARG A 296 -10.16 6.46 9.33
C ARG A 296 -11.48 7.23 9.42
N THR A 297 -11.44 8.53 9.11
CA THR A 297 -12.64 9.38 9.12
C THR A 297 -13.70 8.89 8.14
N VAL A 298 -13.32 8.51 6.93
CA VAL A 298 -14.26 7.96 5.94
C VAL A 298 -14.80 6.61 6.40
N PHE A 299 -13.96 5.75 6.98
CA PHE A 299 -14.40 4.45 7.51
C PHE A 299 -15.44 4.61 8.62
N GLU A 300 -15.19 5.48 9.60
CA GLU A 300 -16.13 5.81 10.68
C GLU A 300 -17.42 6.43 10.14
N ALA A 301 -17.36 7.26 9.09
CA ALA A 301 -18.54 7.81 8.45
C ALA A 301 -19.40 6.73 7.76
N LEU A 302 -18.77 5.68 7.21
CA LEU A 302 -19.46 4.56 6.57
C LEU A 302 -20.08 3.57 7.56
N TYR A 303 -19.40 3.29 8.69
CA TYR A 303 -19.78 2.24 9.64
C TYR A 303 -20.35 2.76 10.97
N GLY A 304 -20.27 4.07 11.21
CA GLY A 304 -20.57 4.68 12.50
C GLY A 304 -19.36 4.65 13.44
N GLN A 305 -19.48 5.31 14.60
CA GLN A 305 -18.46 5.25 15.65
C GLN A 305 -18.48 3.90 16.37
N THR A 306 -17.33 3.48 16.89
CA THR A 306 -17.21 2.31 17.77
C THR A 306 -16.55 2.72 19.08
N GLU A 307 -16.88 2.00 20.15
CA GLU A 307 -16.25 2.15 21.47
C GLU A 307 -14.90 1.41 21.55
N TYR A 308 -14.65 0.42 20.68
CA TYR A 308 -13.37 -0.27 20.61
C TYR A 308 -12.47 0.41 19.60
N THR A 309 -11.84 1.46 20.07
CA THR A 309 -10.80 2.16 19.34
C THR A 309 -9.53 2.22 20.17
N ASP A 310 -8.40 2.08 19.49
CA ASP A 310 -7.11 2.53 19.99
C ASP A 310 -6.46 3.47 18.96
N GLU A 311 -5.21 3.86 19.21
CA GLU A 311 -4.46 4.73 18.30
C GLU A 311 -4.23 4.08 16.93
N SER A 312 -4.15 2.74 16.88
CA SER A 312 -3.81 1.96 15.70
C SER A 312 -5.02 1.46 14.91
N GLY A 313 -6.20 1.36 15.52
CA GLY A 313 -7.30 0.62 14.93
C GLY A 313 -8.70 0.91 15.45
N LEU A 314 -9.67 0.32 14.75
CA LEU A 314 -11.09 0.31 15.10
C LEU A 314 -11.58 -1.13 15.10
N THR A 315 -12.43 -1.49 16.05
CA THR A 315 -13.06 -2.80 16.11
C THR A 315 -14.56 -2.65 16.36
N TYR A 316 -15.39 -3.28 15.54
CA TYR A 316 -16.84 -3.33 15.68
C TYR A 316 -17.21 -4.74 16.09
N ILE A 317 -17.72 -4.89 17.31
CA ILE A 317 -18.28 -6.15 17.81
C ILE A 317 -19.78 -6.15 17.50
N LEU A 318 -20.24 -7.10 16.70
CA LEU A 318 -21.58 -7.10 16.12
C LEU A 318 -22.45 -8.23 16.67
N ILE A 319 -23.66 -7.87 17.09
CA ILE A 319 -24.67 -8.80 17.62
C ILE A 319 -25.92 -8.73 16.72
N PRO A 320 -26.52 -9.88 16.35
CA PRO A 320 -27.78 -9.90 15.62
C PRO A 320 -28.91 -9.17 16.37
N GLU A 321 -29.61 -8.31 15.65
CA GLU A 321 -30.75 -7.54 16.15
C GLU A 321 -32.02 -7.91 15.36
N GLY A 322 -33.00 -8.49 16.06
CA GLY A 322 -34.25 -8.96 15.45
C GLY A 322 -34.05 -10.10 14.45
N THR A 323 -34.94 -10.19 13.47
CA THR A 323 -34.98 -11.25 12.44
C THR A 323 -34.57 -10.76 11.05
N GLU A 324 -34.37 -9.46 10.87
CA GLU A 324 -34.15 -8.82 9.55
C GLU A 324 -32.67 -8.77 9.12
N GLY A 325 -31.79 -9.54 9.79
CA GLY A 325 -30.35 -9.54 9.48
C GLY A 325 -29.64 -8.21 9.81
N LYS A 326 -30.26 -7.36 10.62
CA LYS A 326 -29.64 -6.16 11.20
C LYS A 326 -28.64 -6.56 12.28
N LEU A 327 -27.57 -5.80 12.38
CA LEU A 327 -26.50 -5.97 13.36
C LEU A 327 -26.39 -4.68 14.16
N ARG A 328 -26.40 -4.81 15.48
CA ARG A 328 -26.08 -3.72 16.39
C ARG A 328 -24.63 -3.85 16.84
N THR A 329 -23.97 -2.72 17.03
CA THR A 329 -22.68 -2.67 17.73
C THR A 329 -22.91 -2.96 19.21
N SER A 330 -22.06 -3.81 19.79
CA SER A 330 -22.08 -4.09 21.23
C SER A 330 -21.32 -2.99 21.96
N MET A 331 -22.00 -2.25 22.83
CA MET A 331 -21.33 -1.38 23.80
C MET A 331 -20.89 -2.24 24.99
N ILE A 332 -19.63 -2.13 25.43
CA ILE A 332 -19.24 -2.61 26.75
C ILE A 332 -19.31 -1.38 27.65
N ASN A 333 -20.41 -1.25 28.40
CA ASN A 333 -20.37 -0.36 29.54
C ASN A 333 -19.36 -0.94 30.53
N SER A 334 -18.40 -0.14 30.99
CA SER A 334 -17.37 -0.58 31.95
C SER A 334 -17.93 -1.13 33.27
N ASP A 335 -19.20 -0.83 33.58
CA ASP A 335 -19.89 -1.27 34.79
C ASP A 335 -20.81 -2.48 34.56
N ASP A 336 -21.14 -2.79 33.31
CA ASP A 336 -21.76 -4.06 32.95
C ASP A 336 -20.63 -5.02 32.61
N GLN A 337 -20.41 -6.04 33.44
CA GLN A 337 -19.86 -7.29 32.90
C GLN A 337 -20.59 -7.53 31.60
N LEU A 338 -19.87 -7.52 30.47
CA LEU A 338 -20.36 -7.80 29.14
C LEU A 338 -21.73 -8.49 29.26
N ASP A 339 -22.84 -7.83 28.87
CA ASP A 339 -24.15 -8.51 28.75
C ASP A 339 -24.13 -9.51 27.57
N ILE A 340 -22.98 -10.19 27.40
CA ILE A 340 -22.78 -11.52 26.83
C ILE A 340 -23.71 -12.53 27.49
N ASP A 341 -24.18 -12.28 28.71
CA ASP A 341 -25.02 -13.20 29.46
C ASP A 341 -26.36 -13.53 28.78
N ASN A 342 -26.76 -12.83 27.71
CA ASN A 342 -27.82 -13.33 26.82
C ASN A 342 -27.57 -13.31 25.31
N LYS A 343 -26.55 -12.63 24.78
CA LYS A 343 -26.22 -12.69 23.34
C LYS A 343 -24.71 -12.66 23.10
N LYS A 344 -24.14 -13.81 22.75
CA LYS A 344 -22.73 -13.93 22.34
C LYS A 344 -22.47 -13.07 21.09
N PRO A 345 -21.32 -12.36 21.01
CA PRO A 345 -20.92 -11.67 19.79
C PRO A 345 -20.93 -12.68 18.64
N ALA A 346 -21.49 -12.28 17.50
CA ALA A 346 -21.57 -13.17 16.35
C ALA A 346 -20.48 -12.84 15.34
N TYR A 347 -20.19 -11.55 15.14
CA TYR A 347 -19.27 -11.09 14.11
C TYR A 347 -18.39 -9.94 14.59
N ILE A 348 -17.25 -9.79 13.94
CA ILE A 348 -16.28 -8.73 14.21
C ILE A 348 -15.84 -8.11 12.88
N ILE A 349 -15.81 -6.78 12.83
CA ILE A 349 -15.08 -6.02 11.81
C ILE A 349 -13.93 -5.31 12.51
N SER A 350 -12.69 -5.62 12.16
CA SER A 350 -11.50 -5.05 12.79
C SER A 350 -10.59 -4.44 11.73
N THR A 351 -10.04 -3.27 12.02
CA THR A 351 -9.19 -2.50 11.09
C THR A 351 -7.94 -2.02 11.77
N LEU A 352 -6.82 -2.00 11.02
CA LEU A 352 -5.61 -1.26 11.41
C LEU A 352 -5.38 -0.14 10.40
N PHE A 353 -4.96 1.00 10.93
CA PHE A 353 -4.62 2.20 10.17
C PHE A 353 -3.14 2.51 10.32
N THR A 354 -2.60 3.19 9.33
CA THR A 354 -1.22 3.67 9.33
C THR A 354 -1.02 4.70 10.44
N GLU A 355 0.16 4.75 11.05
CA GLU A 355 0.53 5.70 12.13
C GLU A 355 0.72 7.16 11.65
N SER A 356 0.11 7.54 10.52
CA SER A 356 0.18 8.88 9.94
C SER A 356 -1.03 9.72 10.35
N GLU A 357 -0.89 11.04 10.27
CA GLU A 357 -2.04 11.94 10.38
C GLU A 357 -3.14 11.53 9.39
N GLY A 358 -4.38 11.42 9.86
CA GLY A 358 -5.53 10.99 9.06
C GLY A 358 -5.68 9.47 8.84
N GLY A 359 -4.71 8.65 9.27
CA GLY A 359 -4.74 7.17 9.33
C GLY A 359 -5.37 6.45 8.14
N LEU A 360 -4.59 5.76 7.31
CA LEU A 360 -5.09 5.03 6.14
C LEU A 360 -5.21 3.53 6.43
N LEU A 361 -6.32 2.92 6.01
CA LEU A 361 -6.61 1.51 6.24
C LEU A 361 -5.56 0.60 5.59
N GLU A 362 -4.78 -0.12 6.39
CA GLU A 362 -3.75 -1.05 5.92
C GLU A 362 -4.14 -2.53 6.09
N PHE A 363 -5.09 -2.77 7.00
CA PHE A 363 -5.64 -4.09 7.28
C PHE A 363 -7.12 -3.99 7.62
N LEU A 364 -7.92 -4.90 7.06
CA LEU A 364 -9.33 -5.08 7.38
C LEU A 364 -9.60 -6.56 7.55
N MET A 365 -10.26 -6.93 8.66
CA MET A 365 -10.79 -8.27 8.90
C MET A 365 -12.28 -8.22 9.15
N ILE A 366 -13.04 -9.09 8.49
CA ILE A 366 -14.44 -9.36 8.75
C ILE A 366 -14.55 -10.84 9.09
N CYS A 367 -14.94 -11.19 10.30
CA CYS A 367 -14.99 -12.58 10.74
C CYS A 367 -16.13 -12.87 11.72
N ASP A 368 -16.38 -14.16 11.98
CA ASP A 368 -17.18 -14.56 13.12
C ASP A 368 -16.38 -14.51 14.44
N ALA A 369 -17.08 -14.42 15.57
CA ALA A 369 -16.44 -14.26 16.88
C ALA A 369 -15.63 -15.49 17.33
N GLU A 370 -15.95 -16.68 16.85
CA GLU A 370 -15.20 -17.91 17.17
C GLU A 370 -13.84 -17.90 16.48
N TYR A 371 -13.81 -17.49 15.20
CA TYR A 371 -12.57 -17.33 14.46
C TYR A 371 -11.69 -16.25 15.10
N ALA A 372 -12.27 -15.12 15.50
CA ALA A 372 -11.51 -14.04 16.15
C ALA A 372 -10.84 -14.48 17.47
N SER A 373 -11.48 -15.36 18.23
CA SER A 373 -10.97 -15.83 19.53
C SER A 373 -9.99 -17.00 19.42
N THR A 374 -10.13 -17.85 18.40
CA THR A 374 -9.37 -19.11 18.30
C THR A 374 -8.39 -19.14 17.12
N GLY A 375 -8.56 -18.24 16.14
CA GLY A 375 -7.89 -18.29 14.86
C GLY A 375 -8.31 -19.47 13.97
N LYS A 376 -9.43 -20.16 14.28
CA LYS A 376 -9.85 -21.41 13.65
C LYS A 376 -11.31 -21.45 13.20
#